data_AF-A0A925UGZ2-F1
#
_entry.id   AF-A0A925UGZ2-F1
#
_cell.length_a   1.000
_cell.length_b   1.000
_cell.length_c   1.000
_cell.angle_alpha   90.00
_cell.angle_beta   90.00
_cell.angle_gamma   90.00
#
_symmetry.space_group_name_H-M   'P 1'
#
loop_
_entity.id
_entity.type
_entity.pdbx_description
1 polymer ?
#
loop_
_entity_poly.entity_id
_entity_poly.type
_entity_poly.pdbx_seq_one_letter_code
_entity_poly.pdbx_strand_id
1 'polypeptide(L)'
;MTAAQRESFKSRLETVIALARLLERVEGSGKAFGADQYRALVRQLSVALSQQMPDDALQAVLGAHPAAAEVYENMHYAQSGLSRSPLERSVGSEMLASQALARAARRG
;
A
#
# COMPACT_ATOMS: atom_id res chain seq x y z
N MET A 1 5.26 28.04 8.93
CA MET A 1 3.89 27.49 9.00
C MET A 1 3.06 28.26 10.01
N THR A 2 1.89 28.75 9.60
CA THR A 2 0.89 29.40 10.46
C THR A 2 0.10 28.34 11.25
N ALA A 3 -0.62 28.75 12.30
CA ALA A 3 -1.45 27.85 13.09
C ALA A 3 -2.52 27.12 12.25
N ALA A 4 -3.17 27.84 11.33
CA ALA A 4 -4.17 27.26 10.41
C ALA A 4 -3.58 26.19 9.47
N GLN A 5 -2.34 26.40 9.00
CA GLN A 5 -1.65 25.41 8.16
C GLN A 5 -1.32 24.12 8.93
N ARG A 6 -1.00 24.22 10.22
CA ARG A 6 -0.72 23.05 11.06
C ARG A 6 -1.98 22.23 11.32
N GLU A 7 -3.11 22.89 11.57
CA GLU A 7 -4.38 22.19 11.80
C GLU A 7 -4.86 21.47 10.53
N SER A 8 -4.77 22.15 9.38
CA SER A 8 -5.06 21.55 8.07
C SER A 8 -4.16 20.34 7.80
N PHE A 9 -2.86 20.44 8.10
CA PHE A 9 -1.93 19.32 7.97
C PHE A 9 -2.31 18.13 8.88
N LYS A 10 -2.61 18.41 10.15
CA LYS A 10 -3.00 17.39 11.13
C LYS A 10 -4.26 16.64 10.69
N SER A 11 -5.31 17.37 10.32
CA SER A 11 -6.58 16.77 9.85
C SER A 11 -6.37 15.88 8.62
N ARG A 12 -5.50 16.30 7.70
CA ARG A 12 -5.15 15.49 6.54
C ARG A 12 -4.37 14.23 6.92
N LEU A 13 -3.40 14.34 7.83
CA LEU A 13 -2.64 13.19 8.30
C LEU A 13 -3.56 12.16 8.99
N GLU A 14 -4.49 12.62 9.82
CA GLU A 14 -5.51 11.79 10.45
C GLU A 14 -6.39 11.08 9.41
N THR A 15 -6.78 11.79 8.35
CA THR A 15 -7.55 11.22 7.24
C THR A 15 -6.78 10.10 6.53
N VAL A 16 -5.50 10.32 6.22
CA VAL A 16 -4.65 9.30 5.59
C VAL A 16 -4.52 8.07 6.49
N ILE A 17 -4.24 8.26 7.79
CA ILE A 17 -4.12 7.16 8.75
C ILE A 17 -5.43 6.37 8.86
N ALA A 18 -6.57 7.05 8.89
CA ALA A 18 -7.87 6.40 8.97
C ALA A 18 -8.17 5.54 7.74
N LEU A 19 -7.91 6.06 6.53
CA LEU A 19 -8.10 5.34 5.27
C LEU A 19 -7.14 4.15 5.16
N ALA A 20 -5.87 4.33 5.54
CA ALA A 20 -4.87 3.26 5.55
C ALA A 20 -5.28 2.10 6.47
N ARG A 21 -5.70 2.41 7.70
CA ARG A 21 -6.21 1.40 8.66
C ARG A 21 -7.48 0.70 8.17
N LEU A 22 -8.35 1.41 7.47
CA LEU A 22 -9.55 0.81 6.90
C LEU A 22 -9.18 -0.18 5.78
N LEU A 23 -8.24 0.17 4.92
CA LEU A 23 -7.77 -0.71 3.84
C LEU A 23 -7.14 -2.00 4.39
N GLU A 24 -6.23 -1.89 5.36
CA GLU A 24 -5.65 -3.03 6.08
C GLU A 24 -6.72 -3.98 6.64
N ARG A 25 -7.76 -3.40 7.25
CA ARG A 25 -8.85 -4.20 7.79
C ARG A 25 -9.65 -4.90 6.69
N VAL A 26 -9.91 -4.20 5.58
CA VAL A 26 -10.63 -4.77 4.44
C VAL A 26 -9.86 -5.99 3.89
N GLU A 27 -8.56 -5.83 3.64
CA GLU A 27 -7.69 -6.89 3.11
C GLU A 27 -7.48 -8.05 4.08
N GLY A 28 -7.30 -7.78 5.37
CA GLY A 28 -7.09 -8.80 6.40
C GLY A 28 -8.36 -9.52 6.86
N SER A 29 -9.56 -9.00 6.57
CA SER A 29 -10.81 -9.55 7.11
C SER A 29 -11.27 -10.88 6.52
N GLY A 30 -10.74 -11.27 5.35
CA GLY A 30 -11.18 -12.46 4.60
C GLY A 30 -12.65 -12.44 4.15
N LYS A 31 -13.38 -11.34 4.37
CA LYS A 31 -14.77 -11.16 3.94
C LYS A 31 -14.81 -10.65 2.51
N ALA A 32 -15.81 -11.09 1.75
CA ALA A 32 -16.07 -10.55 0.42
C ALA A 32 -16.53 -9.08 0.54
N PHE A 33 -15.59 -8.15 0.34
CA PHE A 33 -15.91 -6.75 0.13
C PHE A 33 -16.33 -6.53 -1.32
N GLY A 34 -17.31 -5.66 -1.54
CA GLY A 34 -17.73 -5.29 -2.90
C GLY A 34 -16.55 -4.64 -3.63
N ALA A 35 -16.25 -5.10 -4.85
CA ALA A 35 -15.14 -4.59 -5.65
C ALA A 35 -15.19 -3.06 -5.83
N ASP A 36 -16.38 -2.49 -5.99
CA ASP A 36 -16.55 -1.04 -6.13
C ASP A 36 -16.22 -0.26 -4.85
N GLN A 37 -16.53 -0.83 -3.69
CA GLN A 37 -16.22 -0.23 -2.38
C GLN A 37 -14.71 -0.24 -2.14
N TYR A 38 -14.06 -1.36 -2.46
CA TYR A 38 -12.60 -1.46 -2.41
C TYR A 38 -11.94 -0.44 -3.35
N ARG A 39 -12.39 -0.37 -4.61
CA ARG A 39 -11.88 0.61 -5.58
C ARG A 39 -12.10 2.05 -5.13
N ALA A 40 -13.24 2.36 -4.51
CA ALA A 40 -13.52 3.68 -3.98
C ALA A 40 -12.56 4.04 -2.83
N LEU A 41 -12.32 3.11 -1.92
CA LEU A 41 -11.38 3.27 -0.81
C LEU A 41 -9.95 3.53 -1.31
N VAL A 42 -9.46 2.70 -2.24
CA VAL A 42 -8.12 2.87 -2.84
C VAL A 42 -8.02 4.24 -3.52
N ARG A 43 -9.03 4.65 -4.32
CA ARG A 43 -9.03 5.98 -4.94
C ARG A 43 -8.96 7.12 -3.92
N GLN A 44 -9.73 7.04 -2.83
CA GLN A 44 -9.71 8.07 -1.79
C GLN A 44 -8.35 8.13 -1.10
N LEU A 45 -7.76 6.97 -0.79
CA LEU A 45 -6.42 6.89 -0.21
C LEU A 45 -5.37 7.48 -1.17
N SER A 46 -5.42 7.15 -2.46
CA SER A 46 -4.51 7.73 -3.46
C SER A 46 -4.61 9.25 -3.56
N VAL A 47 -5.83 9.80 -3.52
CA VAL A 47 -6.03 11.26 -3.51
C VAL A 47 -5.48 11.90 -2.23
N ALA A 48 -5.56 11.22 -1.09
CA ALA A 48 -5.01 11.74 0.15
C ALA A 48 -3.47 11.69 0.17
N LEU A 49 -2.88 10.62 -0.37
CA LEU A 49 -1.43 10.41 -0.47
C LEU A 49 -0.74 11.30 -1.52
N SER A 50 -1.45 11.73 -2.56
CA SER A 50 -0.88 12.61 -3.60
C SER A 50 -0.66 14.06 -3.12
N GLN A 51 -1.23 14.42 -1.97
CA GLN A 51 -1.06 15.76 -1.43
C GLN A 51 0.29 15.91 -0.72
N GLN A 52 0.96 17.05 -0.91
CA GLN A 52 2.26 17.31 -0.29
C GLN A 52 2.21 17.16 1.22
N MET A 53 3.04 16.29 1.76
CA MET A 53 3.27 16.12 3.19
C MET A 53 4.78 16.00 3.46
N PRO A 54 5.25 16.31 4.68
CA PRO A 54 6.65 16.09 5.04
C PRO A 54 7.05 14.63 4.86
N ASP A 55 8.23 14.38 4.31
CA ASP A 55 8.71 13.04 4.00
C ASP A 55 8.69 12.12 5.23
N ASP A 56 9.13 12.59 6.39
CA ASP A 56 9.12 11.80 7.63
C ASP A 56 7.71 11.32 8.01
N ALA A 57 6.70 12.18 7.84
CA ALA A 57 5.32 11.83 8.15
C ALA A 57 4.76 10.82 7.15
N LEU A 58 5.09 10.99 5.85
CA LEU A 58 4.74 10.02 4.83
C LEU A 58 5.38 8.65 5.12
N GLN A 59 6.69 8.63 5.38
CA GLN A 59 7.42 7.40 5.68
C GLN A 59 6.87 6.69 6.92
N ALA A 60 6.49 7.43 7.96
CA ALA A 60 5.86 6.87 9.15
C ALA A 60 4.51 6.19 8.83
N VAL A 61 3.66 6.80 7.99
CA VAL A 61 2.39 6.21 7.57
C VAL A 61 2.63 4.94 6.75
N LEU A 62 3.50 5.00 5.73
CA LEU A 62 3.76 3.86 4.85
C LEU A 62 4.43 2.71 5.62
N GLY A 63 5.31 3.01 6.58
CA GLY A 63 5.93 2.00 7.44
C GLY A 63 4.95 1.34 8.42
N ALA A 64 3.91 2.06 8.85
CA ALA A 64 2.89 1.54 9.76
C ALA A 64 1.76 0.77 9.06
N HIS A 65 1.55 1.02 7.76
CA HIS A 65 0.42 0.49 7.00
C HIS A 65 0.88 -0.07 5.63
N PRO A 66 1.28 -1.36 5.58
CA PRO A 66 1.71 -2.04 4.35
C PRO A 66 0.79 -1.85 3.13
N ALA A 67 -0.53 -1.95 3.28
CA ALA A 67 -1.48 -1.77 2.19
C ALA A 67 -1.44 -0.33 1.61
N ALA A 68 -1.21 0.67 2.47
CA ALA A 68 -1.01 2.04 2.02
C ALA A 68 0.34 2.25 1.31
N ALA A 69 1.39 1.53 1.74
CA ALA A 69 2.67 1.48 1.04
C ALA A 69 2.51 0.94 -0.38
N GLU A 70 1.78 -0.17 -0.55
CA GLU A 70 1.51 -0.75 -1.87
C GLU A 70 0.74 0.21 -2.78
N VAL A 71 -0.29 0.89 -2.26
CA VAL A 71 -1.03 1.92 -3.03
C VAL A 71 -0.10 3.06 -3.45
N TYR A 72 0.73 3.55 -2.53
CA TYR A 72 1.69 4.62 -2.83
C TYR A 72 2.71 4.18 -3.89
N GLU A 73 3.26 2.97 -3.78
CA GLU A 73 4.17 2.40 -4.77
C GLU A 73 3.52 2.31 -6.16
N ASN A 74 2.29 1.80 -6.23
CA ASN A 74 1.55 1.69 -7.48
C ASN A 74 1.30 3.06 -8.15
N MET A 75 1.07 4.11 -7.36
CA MET A 75 0.94 5.48 -7.89
C MET A 75 2.24 5.99 -8.53
N HIS A 76 3.38 5.58 -8.00
CA HIS A 76 4.71 6.02 -8.45
C HIS A 76 5.43 4.99 -9.32
N TYR A 77 4.77 3.90 -9.70
CA TYR A 77 5.35 2.77 -10.43
C TYR A 77 5.99 3.17 -11.77
N ALA A 78 5.40 4.16 -12.46
CA ALA A 78 5.97 4.71 -13.70
C ALA A 78 7.30 5.48 -13.49
N GLN A 79 7.58 5.92 -12.27
CA GLN A 79 8.79 6.66 -11.88
C GLN A 79 9.78 5.82 -11.06
N SER A 80 9.37 4.69 -10.50
CA SER A 80 10.18 3.85 -9.60
C SER A 80 10.07 2.39 -10.02
N GLY A 81 10.96 1.93 -10.90
CA GLY A 81 11.01 0.55 -11.39
C GLY A 81 11.42 -0.50 -10.34
N LEU A 82 11.32 -0.21 -9.04
CA LEU A 82 11.66 -1.13 -7.96
C LEU A 82 10.64 -0.98 -6.82
N SER A 83 9.96 -2.08 -6.51
CA SER A 83 9.08 -2.23 -5.35
C SER A 83 9.82 -1.86 -4.07
N ARG A 84 9.17 -1.15 -3.13
CA ARG A 84 9.76 -0.89 -1.80
C ARG A 84 9.55 -2.06 -0.84
N SER A 85 8.93 -3.15 -1.30
CA SER A 85 8.97 -4.45 -0.65
C SER A 85 10.40 -5.04 -0.73
N PRO A 86 10.90 -5.72 0.33
CA PRO A 86 12.20 -6.36 0.26
C PRO A 86 12.19 -7.39 -0.87
N LEU A 87 12.98 -7.14 -1.91
CA LEU A 87 13.18 -7.99 -3.10
C LEU A 87 13.28 -9.48 -2.74
N GLU A 88 13.88 -9.78 -1.58
CA GLU A 88 14.15 -11.11 -1.05
C GLU A 88 12.89 -11.96 -0.80
N ARG A 89 11.78 -11.36 -0.32
CA ARG A 89 10.51 -12.10 -0.13
C ARG A 89 9.83 -12.44 -1.45
N SER A 90 9.96 -11.58 -2.46
CA SER A 90 9.44 -11.83 -3.80
C SER A 90 10.22 -12.94 -4.51
N VAL A 91 11.56 -12.90 -4.44
CA VAL A 91 12.45 -13.93 -5.00
C VAL A 91 12.21 -15.30 -4.34
N GLY A 92 12.02 -15.35 -3.03
CA GLY A 92 11.71 -16.62 -2.34
C GLY A 92 10.43 -17.28 -2.85
N SER A 93 9.40 -16.47 -3.11
CA SER A 93 8.11 -16.93 -3.64
C SER A 93 8.25 -17.44 -5.08
N GLU A 94 8.99 -16.72 -5.92
CA GLU A 94 9.26 -17.10 -7.32
C GLU A 94 10.07 -18.40 -7.42
N MET A 95 11.10 -18.57 -6.57
CA MET A 95 11.86 -19.82 -6.52
C MET A 95 10.99 -21.00 -6.09
N LEU A 96 10.12 -20.81 -5.10
CA LEU A 96 9.22 -21.87 -4.63
C LEU A 96 8.21 -22.27 -5.70
N ALA A 97 7.64 -21.29 -6.43
CA ALA A 97 6.73 -21.54 -7.55
C ALA A 97 7.43 -22.29 -8.69
N SER A 98 8.63 -21.86 -9.08
CA SER A 98 9.43 -22.51 -10.11
C SER A 98 9.78 -23.96 -9.75
N GLN A 99 10.13 -24.22 -8.49
CA GLN A 99 10.39 -25.58 -8.01
C GLN A 99 9.15 -26.46 -8.00
N ALA A 100 7.98 -25.91 -7.67
CA ALA A 100 6.71 -26.66 -7.70
C ALA A 100 6.35 -27.07 -9.13
N LEU A 101 6.47 -26.16 -10.10
CA LEU A 101 6.23 -26.44 -11.52
C LEU A 101 7.21 -27.48 -12.07
N ALA A 102 8.50 -27.36 -11.76
CA ALA A 102 9.50 -28.34 -12.18
C ALA A 102 9.25 -29.74 -11.60
N ARG A 103 8.69 -29.86 -10.39
CA ARG A 103 8.30 -31.15 -9.81
C ARG A 103 7.07 -31.76 -10.48
N ALA A 104 6.11 -30.93 -10.88
CA ALA A 104 4.92 -31.39 -11.61
C ALA A 104 5.29 -31.87 -13.03
N ALA A 105 6.13 -31.12 -13.74
CA ALA A 105 6.59 -31.47 -15.09
C ALA A 105 7.43 -32.76 -15.17
N ARG A 106 8.03 -33.20 -14.06
CA ARG A 106 8.77 -34.48 -13.96
C ARG A 106 7.90 -35.68 -13.60
N ARG A 107 6.64 -35.45 -13.23
CA ARG A 107 5.69 -36.48 -12.78
C ARG A 107 4.56 -36.77 -13.80
N GLY A 108 4.49 -36.01 -14.89
CA GLY A 108 3.68 -36.31 -16.08
C GLY A 108 4.57 -36.81 -17.20
#